data_AF-A0A350FY78-F1
#
_entry.id   AF-A0A350FY78-F1
#
_cell.length_a   1.000
_cell.length_b   1.000
_cell.length_c   1.000
_cell.angle_alpha   90.00
_cell.angle_beta   90.00
_cell.angle_gamma   90.00
#
_symmetry.space_group_name_H-M   'P 1'
#
loop_
_entity.id
_entity.type
_entity.pdbx_description
1 polymer ?
#
loop_
_entity_poly.entity_id
_entity_poly.type
_entity_poly.pdbx_seq_one_letter_code
_entity_poly.pdbx_strand_id
1 'polypeptide(L)'
;MEFQKMVHRAMDLRKKYDLKETELYGSSSTASQLAEGFASDVSNLIKFMQAEHGQRDIANSTDRIESQLAHCLWSVITISQMRGIDLERAFMESMDRLETHMMEADE
;
A
#
# COMPACT_ATOMS: atom_id res chain seq x y z
N MET A 1 -13.85 12.64 1.10
CA MET A 1 -13.20 13.88 0.57
C MET A 1 -11.69 13.86 0.78
N GLU A 2 -11.19 13.47 1.96
CA GLU A 2 -9.73 13.34 2.20
C GLU A 2 -9.12 12.08 1.54
N PHE A 3 -9.82 10.93 1.60
CA PHE A 3 -9.33 9.71 0.94
C PHE A 3 -9.18 9.90 -0.57
N GLN A 4 -10.15 10.55 -1.21
CA GLN A 4 -10.10 10.89 -2.63
C GLN A 4 -8.90 11.79 -2.98
N LYS A 5 -8.45 12.70 -2.10
CA LYS A 5 -7.21 13.47 -2.35
C LYS A 5 -5.99 12.55 -2.39
N MET A 6 -5.92 11.55 -1.51
CA MET A 6 -4.84 10.56 -1.53
C MET A 6 -4.89 9.70 -2.79
N VAL A 7 -6.09 9.28 -3.23
CA VAL A 7 -6.28 8.56 -4.49
C VAL A 7 -5.78 9.37 -5.69
N HIS A 8 -6.18 10.64 -5.80
CA HIS A 8 -5.69 11.52 -6.87
C HIS A 8 -4.16 11.65 -6.84
N ARG A 9 -3.58 11.91 -5.66
CA ARG A 9 -2.13 12.06 -5.50
C ARG A 9 -1.37 10.79 -5.90
N ALA A 10 -1.90 9.62 -5.54
CA ALA A 10 -1.32 8.33 -5.88
C ALA A 10 -1.37 8.07 -7.39
N MET A 11 -2.51 8.34 -8.02
CA MET A 11 -2.69 8.16 -9.46
C MET A 11 -1.89 9.16 -10.29
N ASP A 12 -1.73 10.40 -9.82
CA ASP A 12 -0.84 11.37 -10.47
C ASP A 12 0.63 10.94 -10.43
N LEU A 13 1.04 10.26 -9.36
CA LEU A 13 2.38 9.65 -9.30
C LEU A 13 2.46 8.43 -10.23
N ARG A 14 1.45 7.56 -10.23
CA ARG A 14 1.39 6.38 -11.10
C ARG A 14 1.51 6.76 -12.58
N LYS A 15 0.80 7.80 -13.03
CA LYS A 15 0.92 8.34 -14.40
C LYS A 15 2.36 8.74 -14.76
N LYS A 16 3.11 9.33 -13.82
CA LYS A 16 4.53 9.69 -14.05
C LYS A 16 5.41 8.46 -14.18
N TYR A 17 5.14 7.42 -13.37
CA TYR A 17 5.82 6.14 -13.50
C TYR A 17 5.43 5.43 -14.80
N ASP A 18 4.17 5.46 -15.22
CA ASP A 18 3.71 4.85 -16.47
C ASP A 18 4.49 5.40 -17.68
N LEU A 19 4.65 6.73 -17.75
CA LEU A 19 5.44 7.39 -18.79
C LEU A 19 6.89 6.92 -18.75
N LYS A 20 7.52 6.99 -17.57
CA LYS A 20 8.92 6.62 -17.38
C LYS A 20 9.19 5.15 -17.69
N GLU A 21 8.31 4.25 -17.28
CA GLU A 21 8.43 2.81 -17.52
C GLU A 21 8.21 2.48 -19.00
N THR A 22 7.27 3.16 -19.66
CA THR A 22 7.08 3.01 -21.11
C THR A 22 8.31 3.47 -21.88
N GLU A 23 8.94 4.58 -21.46
CA GLU A 23 10.19 5.07 -22.06
C GLU A 23 11.37 4.11 -21.83
N LEU A 24 11.50 3.52 -20.64
CA LEU A 24 12.65 2.68 -20.28
C LEU A 24 12.50 1.21 -20.72
N TYR A 25 11.28 0.68 -20.68
CA TYR A 25 10.99 -0.76 -20.78
C TYR A 25 9.96 -1.09 -21.87
N GLY A 26 9.45 -0.09 -22.60
CA GLY A 26 8.50 -0.26 -23.70
C GLY A 26 7.05 -0.54 -23.28
N SER A 27 6.79 -0.69 -21.97
CA SER A 27 5.45 -0.88 -21.42
C SER A 27 5.39 -0.43 -19.96
N SER A 28 4.20 -0.06 -19.49
CA SER A 28 3.96 0.24 -18.08
C SER A 28 3.79 -1.04 -17.26
N SER A 29 4.11 -0.96 -15.97
CA SER A 29 3.91 -2.03 -15.00
C SER A 29 2.46 -2.49 -14.95
N THR A 30 2.28 -3.81 -14.99
CA THR A 30 1.01 -4.46 -14.74
C THR A 30 0.63 -4.38 -13.27
N ALA A 31 -0.66 -4.61 -12.97
CA ALA A 31 -1.13 -4.72 -11.59
C ALA A 31 -0.40 -5.82 -10.79
N SER A 32 0.00 -6.93 -11.45
CA SER A 32 0.77 -8.01 -10.82
C SER A 32 2.17 -7.55 -10.42
N GLN A 33 2.87 -6.81 -11.29
CA GLN A 33 4.19 -6.26 -10.98
C GLN A 33 4.12 -5.22 -9.84
N LEU A 34 3.04 -4.44 -9.76
CA LEU A 34 2.81 -3.56 -8.61
C LEU A 34 2.53 -4.33 -7.32
N ALA A 35 1.85 -5.48 -7.39
CA ALA A 35 1.66 -6.36 -6.24
C ALA A 35 2.98 -6.98 -5.76
N GLU A 36 3.90 -7.30 -6.67
CA GLU A 36 5.26 -7.71 -6.31
C GLU A 36 6.03 -6.57 -5.63
N GLY A 37 5.93 -5.34 -6.15
CA GLY A 37 6.45 -4.13 -5.51
C GLY A 37 5.91 -3.92 -4.09
N PHE A 38 4.60 -4.09 -3.91
CA PHE A 38 3.94 -4.03 -2.60
C PHE A 38 4.52 -5.05 -1.62
N ALA A 39 4.76 -6.30 -2.03
CA ALA A 39 5.37 -7.31 -1.17
C ALA A 39 6.79 -6.93 -0.73
N SER A 40 7.54 -6.25 -1.60
CA SER A 40 8.86 -5.69 -1.26
C SER A 40 8.76 -4.57 -0.21
N ASP A 41 7.80 -3.66 -0.35
CA ASP A 41 7.56 -2.59 0.63
C ASP A 41 7.17 -3.16 2.01
N VAL A 42 6.28 -4.15 2.04
CA VAL A 42 5.90 -4.87 3.29
C VAL A 42 7.11 -5.55 3.92
N SER A 43 7.96 -6.19 3.11
CA SER A 43 9.19 -6.83 3.61
C SER A 43 10.16 -5.82 4.23
N ASN A 44 10.23 -4.60 3.69
CA ASN A 44 11.05 -3.53 4.26
C ASN A 44 10.41 -2.95 5.53
N LEU A 45 9.10 -2.77 5.56
CA LEU A 45 8.37 -2.36 6.77
C LEU A 45 8.68 -3.29 7.94
N ILE A 46 8.60 -4.61 7.72
CA ILE A 46 8.95 -5.62 8.74
C ILE A 46 10.38 -5.43 9.25
N LYS A 47 11.35 -5.24 8.34
CA LYS A 47 12.76 -5.03 8.73
C LYS A 47 12.94 -3.79 9.60
N PHE A 48 12.23 -2.70 9.32
CA PHE A 48 12.35 -1.47 10.10
C PHE A 48 11.65 -1.56 11.45
N MET A 49 10.50 -2.23 11.54
CA MET A 49 9.87 -2.52 12.84
C MET A 49 10.76 -3.41 13.72
N GLN A 50 11.42 -4.43 13.14
CA GLN A 50 12.40 -5.24 13.86
C GLN A 50 13.56 -4.40 14.40
N ALA A 51 14.05 -3.43 13.62
CA ALA A 51 15.10 -2.52 14.05
C ALA A 51 14.66 -1.58 15.18
N GLU A 52 13.42 -1.08 15.14
CA GLU A 52 12.83 -0.27 16.22
C GLU A 52 12.78 -1.05 17.54
N HIS A 53 12.54 -2.36 17.50
CA HIS A 53 12.59 -3.23 18.67
C HIS A 53 14.00 -3.76 19.02
N GLY A 54 15.06 -3.20 18.43
CA GLY A 54 16.45 -3.56 18.73
C GLY A 54 16.89 -4.92 18.19
N GLN A 55 16.10 -5.58 17.36
CA GLN A 55 16.43 -6.88 16.76
C GLN A 55 17.40 -6.74 15.57
N ARG A 56 17.61 -5.50 15.09
CA ARG A 56 18.54 -5.13 14.02
C ARG A 56 19.09 -3.73 14.29
N ASP A 57 20.35 -3.48 13.93
CA ASP A 57 20.94 -2.14 13.98
C ASP A 57 20.72 -1.43 12.63
N ILE A 58 19.69 -0.58 12.57
CA ILE A 58 19.37 0.25 11.40
C ILE A 58 19.08 1.68 11.88
N ALA A 59 19.92 2.62 11.47
CA ALA A 59 19.73 4.03 11.80
C ALA A 59 18.45 4.62 11.18
N ASN A 60 17.79 5.49 11.94
CA ASN A 60 16.56 6.20 11.58
C ASN A 60 15.42 5.24 11.19
N SER A 61 15.23 4.16 11.96
CA SER A 61 14.21 3.14 11.69
C SER A 61 12.79 3.72 11.69
N THR A 62 12.45 4.64 12.60
CA THR A 62 11.11 5.25 12.70
C THR A 62 10.73 6.05 11.45
N ASP A 63 11.57 6.98 10.97
CA ASP A 63 11.30 7.73 9.71
C ASP A 63 11.13 6.80 8.50
N ARG A 64 11.84 5.67 8.53
CA ARG A 64 11.74 4.65 7.48
C ARG A 64 10.44 3.86 7.57
N ILE A 65 9.89 3.62 8.77
CA ILE A 65 8.58 2.97 8.97
C ILE A 65 7.48 3.83 8.34
N GLU A 66 7.43 5.14 8.64
CA GLU A 66 6.44 6.05 8.06
C GLU A 66 6.47 6.02 6.53
N SER A 67 7.67 6.08 5.96
CA SER A 67 7.87 6.02 4.51
C SER A 67 7.38 4.69 3.93
N GLN A 68 7.68 3.54 4.58
CA GLN A 68 7.21 2.25 4.08
C GLN A 68 5.70 2.08 4.20
N LEU A 69 5.07 2.59 5.26
CA LEU A 69 3.61 2.61 5.37
C LEU A 69 2.99 3.42 4.23
N ALA A 70 3.56 4.58 3.91
CA ALA A 70 3.11 5.40 2.79
C ALA A 70 3.28 4.70 1.43
N HIS A 71 4.39 3.98 1.21
CA HIS A 71 4.61 3.20 -0.02
C HIS A 71 3.62 2.03 -0.12
N CYS A 72 3.40 1.30 0.98
CA CYS A 72 2.38 0.24 1.05
C CYS A 72 1.01 0.78 0.67
N LEU A 73 0.60 1.91 1.26
CA LEU A 73 -0.68 2.54 0.97
C LEU A 73 -0.78 3.01 -0.48
N TRP A 74 0.29 3.59 -1.04
CA TRP A 74 0.34 3.97 -2.46
C TRP A 74 0.11 2.76 -3.37
N SER A 75 0.76 1.63 -3.09
CA SER A 75 0.58 0.40 -3.86
C SER A 75 -0.86 -0.13 -3.76
N VAL A 76 -1.44 -0.20 -2.56
CA VAL A 76 -2.84 -0.65 -2.35
C VAL A 76 -3.83 0.24 -3.12
N ILE A 77 -3.69 1.57 -3.01
CA ILE A 77 -4.53 2.52 -3.74
C ILE A 77 -4.37 2.30 -5.26
N THR A 78 -3.15 2.26 -5.76
CA THR A 78 -2.87 2.17 -7.19
C THR A 78 -3.41 0.87 -7.80
N ILE A 79 -3.18 -0.27 -7.13
CA ILE A 79 -3.69 -1.57 -7.55
C ILE A 79 -5.22 -1.55 -7.57
N SER A 80 -5.87 -0.96 -6.56
CA SER A 80 -7.33 -0.86 -6.52
C SER A 80 -7.89 -0.11 -7.73
N GLN A 81 -7.29 1.03 -8.09
CA GLN A 81 -7.72 1.84 -9.24
C GLN A 81 -7.51 1.11 -10.56
N MET A 82 -6.37 0.43 -10.74
CA MET A 82 -6.10 -0.37 -11.94
C MET A 82 -7.05 -1.56 -12.10
N ARG A 83 -7.64 -2.05 -11.00
CA ARG A 83 -8.58 -3.17 -11.00
C ARG A 83 -10.05 -2.72 -10.95
N GLY A 84 -10.32 -1.41 -10.92
CA GLY A 84 -11.68 -0.88 -10.82
C GLY A 84 -12.35 -1.17 -9.47
N ILE A 85 -11.57 -1.32 -8.41
CA ILE A 85 -12.06 -1.62 -7.06
C ILE A 85 -12.33 -0.30 -6.33
N ASP A 86 -13.54 -0.17 -5.80
CA ASP A 86 -13.88 0.88 -4.82
C ASP A 86 -13.29 0.51 -3.46
N LEU A 87 -12.06 0.97 -3.22
CA LEU A 87 -11.30 0.65 -2.03
C LEU A 87 -11.91 1.22 -0.74
N GLU A 88 -12.52 2.41 -0.81
CA GLU A 88 -13.12 3.06 0.36
C GLU A 88 -14.31 2.22 0.84
N ARG A 89 -15.21 1.85 -0.08
CA ARG A 89 -16.33 0.95 0.24
C ARG A 89 -15.86 -0.43 0.67
N ALA A 90 -14.92 -1.03 -0.06
CA ALA A 90 -14.41 -2.37 0.26
C ALA A 90 -13.76 -2.44 1.64
N PHE A 91 -13.07 -1.37 2.07
CA PHE A 91 -12.51 -1.26 3.41
C PHE A 91 -13.61 -1.25 4.47
N MET A 92 -14.59 -0.35 4.35
CA MET A 92 -15.69 -0.22 5.31
C MET A 92 -16.46 -1.54 5.47
N GLU A 93 -16.91 -2.13 4.36
CA GLU A 93 -17.64 -3.41 4.38
C GLU A 93 -16.82 -4.55 4.99
N SER A 94 -15.49 -4.52 4.84
CA SER A 94 -14.62 -5.56 5.40
C SER A 94 -14.41 -5.38 6.90
N MET A 95 -14.32 -4.15 7.39
CA MET A 95 -14.21 -3.87 8.82
C MET A 95 -15.52 -4.19 9.54
N ASP A 96 -16.66 -3.82 8.97
CA ASP A 96 -18.00 -4.16 9.50
C ASP A 96 -18.15 -5.68 9.62
N ARG A 97 -17.70 -6.44 8.61
CA ARG A 97 -17.70 -7.91 8.67
C ARG A 97 -16.83 -8.45 9.80
N LEU A 98 -15.62 -7.92 9.99
CA LEU A 98 -14.73 -8.37 11.07
C LEU A 98 -15.34 -8.07 12.45
N GLU A 99 -15.96 -6.91 12.62
CA GLU A 99 -16.66 -6.54 13.85
C GLU A 99 -17.80 -7.52 14.17
N THR A 100 -18.64 -7.85 13.18
CA THR A 100 -19.69 -8.86 13.35
C THR A 100 -19.13 -10.22 13.77
N HIS A 101 -18.06 -10.70 13.13
CA HIS A 101 -17.47 -12.01 13.47
C HIS A 101 -16.90 -12.03 14.89
N MET A 102 -16.37 -10.90 15.39
CA MET A 102 -15.90 -10.82 16.76
C MET A 102 -17.07 -10.89 17.76
N MET A 103 -18.18 -10.24 17.46
CA MET A 103 -19.36 -10.24 18.34
C MET A 103 -20.07 -11.60 18.36
N GLU A 104 -20.13 -12.32 17.24
CA GLU A 104 -20.72 -13.67 17.16
C GLU A 104 -19.86 -14.75 17.85
N ALA A 105 -18.54 -14.52 18.00
CA ALA A 105 -17.64 -15.47 18.66
C ALA A 105 -17.67 -15.40 20.19
N ASP A 106 -18.28 -14.34 20.75
CA ASP A 106 -18.45 -14.13 22.19
C ASP A 106 -19.82 -14.60 22.73
N GLU A 107 -20.73 -15.10 21.87
CA GLU A 107 -22.02 -15.75 22.21
C GLU A 107 -21.94 -17.29 22.19
#